data_AF-A0A7W4E1X0-F1
#
_entry.id   AF-A0A7W4E1X0-F1
#
_cell.length_a   1.000
_cell.length_b   1.000
_cell.length_c   1.000
_cell.angle_alpha   90.00
_cell.angle_beta   90.00
_cell.angle_gamma   90.00
#
_symmetry.space_group_name_H-M   'P 1'
#
loop_
_entity.id
_entity.type
_entity.pdbx_description
1 polymer ?
#
loop_
_entity_poly.entity_id
_entity_poly.type
_entity_poly.pdbx_seq_one_letter_code
_entity_poly.pdbx_strand_id
1 'polypeptide(L)'
;MLGLVSCYRNGGEENENPANAPEYFKSEVVGTWRKAEYVIYDGNDRTTMLDYGLLEDCETNNAYHFANDDTYNEHRFEKNSDGRCSDKGELLGLYEYNPDTKKVSMRQNDGTRSELNLISVTYGEIRVLTNQTVDHNHDGVNDVYVIIYKRGA
;
A
#
# COMPACT_ATOMS: atom_id res chain seq x y z
N MET A 1 25.47 -11.56 -35.71
CA MET A 1 26.16 -12.06 -34.50
C MET A 1 26.52 -10.85 -33.65
N LEU A 2 25.90 -10.77 -32.47
CA LEU A 2 26.31 -10.13 -31.21
C LEU A 2 27.11 -8.82 -31.20
N GLY A 3 26.61 -7.87 -30.40
CA GLY A 3 27.42 -6.84 -29.74
C GLY A 3 26.61 -5.67 -29.18
N LEU A 4 25.76 -5.89 -28.17
CA LEU A 4 25.21 -4.80 -27.34
C LEU A 4 26.32 -4.30 -26.41
N VAL A 5 26.71 -3.03 -26.53
CA VAL A 5 27.65 -2.36 -25.62
C VAL A 5 26.90 -1.33 -24.80
N SER A 6 26.99 -1.54 -23.48
CA SER A 6 26.57 -0.67 -22.38
C SER A 6 27.19 0.73 -22.48
N CYS A 7 26.42 1.77 -22.19
CA CYS A 7 26.95 3.11 -21.93
C CYS A 7 26.90 3.41 -20.43
N TYR A 8 27.96 3.01 -19.74
CA TYR A 8 28.50 3.74 -18.59
C TYR A 8 28.92 5.15 -19.05
N ARG A 9 28.58 6.20 -18.31
CA ARG A 9 29.18 7.54 -18.47
C ARG A 9 29.83 7.96 -17.16
N ASN A 10 31.15 8.09 -17.19
CA ASN A 10 31.97 8.66 -16.11
C ASN A 10 31.90 10.19 -16.14
N GLY A 11 31.73 10.77 -14.95
CA GLY A 11 32.46 11.95 -14.46
C GLY A 11 32.26 13.28 -15.17
N GLY A 12 31.33 14.08 -14.67
CA GLY A 12 31.38 15.54 -14.72
C GLY A 12 31.16 16.07 -13.30
N GLU A 13 32.07 16.89 -12.79
CA GLU A 13 31.90 17.63 -11.53
C GLU A 13 30.71 18.59 -11.68
N GLU A 14 29.55 18.16 -11.22
CA GLU A 14 28.35 18.98 -11.17
C GLU A 14 28.01 19.20 -9.71
N ASN A 15 28.00 20.47 -9.32
CA ASN A 15 27.71 20.93 -7.98
C ASN A 15 26.37 20.34 -7.50
N GLU A 16 26.44 19.30 -6.68
CA GLU A 16 25.29 18.64 -6.08
C GLU A 16 24.63 19.63 -5.11
N ASN A 17 23.63 20.35 -5.59
CA ASN A 17 22.60 20.86 -4.71
C ASN A 17 21.89 19.62 -4.14
N PRO A 18 22.00 19.31 -2.83
CA PRO A 18 21.47 18.07 -2.24
C PRO A 18 19.94 17.95 -2.34
N ALA A 19 19.25 18.96 -2.88
CA ALA A 19 17.82 18.96 -3.13
C ALA A 19 17.37 18.15 -4.37
N ASN A 20 18.29 17.70 -5.25
CA ASN A 20 17.95 17.02 -6.51
C ASN A 20 18.58 15.63 -6.67
N ALA A 21 19.07 15.00 -5.60
CA ALA A 21 19.44 13.60 -5.67
C ALA A 21 18.16 12.77 -5.92
N PRO A 22 18.14 11.83 -6.89
CA PRO A 22 17.01 10.92 -7.03
C PRO A 22 16.85 10.15 -5.72
N GLU A 23 15.69 10.27 -5.07
CA GLU A 23 15.38 9.54 -3.84
C GLU A 23 15.62 8.05 -4.08
N TYR A 24 16.64 7.51 -3.42
CA TYR A 24 16.90 6.08 -3.43
C TYR A 24 15.84 5.41 -2.57
N PHE A 25 14.79 4.87 -3.20
CA PHE A 25 13.79 4.08 -2.50
C PHE A 25 14.40 2.74 -2.11
N LYS A 26 14.54 2.50 -0.80
CA LYS A 26 15.00 1.22 -0.25
C LYS A 26 14.02 0.07 -0.56
N SER A 27 12.75 0.40 -0.83
CA SER A 27 11.69 -0.56 -1.11
C SER A 27 10.57 0.07 -1.94
N GLU A 28 9.89 -0.75 -2.75
CA GLU A 28 8.74 -0.37 -3.58
C GLU A 28 7.56 0.17 -2.74
N VAL A 29 7.44 -0.25 -1.47
CA VAL A 29 6.36 0.16 -0.57
C VAL A 29 6.62 1.51 0.12
N VAL A 30 7.81 2.08 0.00
CA VAL A 30 8.13 3.38 0.61
C VAL A 30 7.21 4.46 0.05
N GLY A 31 6.72 5.34 0.92
CA GLY A 31 5.81 6.43 0.59
C GLY A 31 4.52 6.41 1.39
N THR A 32 3.65 7.37 1.10
CA THR A 32 2.34 7.55 1.75
C THR A 32 1.23 6.97 0.91
N TRP A 33 0.38 6.15 1.53
CA TRP A 33 -0.65 5.34 0.89
C TRP A 33 -1.99 5.53 1.58
N ARG A 34 -3.03 5.88 0.82
CA ARG A 34 -4.41 5.98 1.34
C ARG A 34 -5.33 4.97 0.66
N LYS A 35 -6.26 4.41 1.42
CA LYS A 35 -7.35 3.58 0.86
C LYS A 35 -8.18 4.42 -0.10
N ALA A 36 -8.42 3.93 -1.31
CA ALA A 36 -9.16 4.68 -2.33
C ALA A 36 -10.26 3.85 -2.99
N GLU A 37 -9.98 2.61 -3.33
CA GLU A 37 -10.87 1.79 -4.17
C GLU A 37 -10.93 0.36 -3.65
N TYR A 38 -11.94 -0.38 -4.08
CA TYR A 38 -12.02 -1.82 -3.87
C TYR A 38 -12.29 -2.54 -5.19
N VAL A 39 -11.91 -3.81 -5.26
CA VAL A 39 -12.31 -4.72 -6.33
C VAL A 39 -12.63 -6.08 -5.74
N ILE A 40 -13.69 -6.70 -6.23
CA ILE A 40 -14.12 -8.05 -5.87
C ILE A 40 -13.91 -8.94 -7.09
N TYR A 41 -13.13 -10.00 -6.93
CA TYR A 41 -12.97 -11.03 -7.94
C TYR A 41 -13.69 -12.31 -7.54
N ASP A 42 -14.21 -13.02 -8.53
CA ASP A 42 -14.87 -14.32 -8.36
C ASP A 42 -13.96 -15.31 -7.63
N GLY A 43 -14.48 -15.96 -6.59
CA GLY A 43 -13.72 -16.90 -5.77
C GLY A 43 -13.23 -18.15 -6.51
N ASN A 44 -13.92 -18.58 -7.58
CA ASN A 44 -13.61 -19.80 -8.31
C ASN A 44 -12.40 -19.62 -9.23
N ASP A 45 -12.40 -18.55 -10.03
CA ASP A 45 -11.34 -18.30 -11.02
C ASP A 45 -10.32 -17.22 -10.59
N ARG A 46 -10.68 -16.38 -9.61
CA ARG A 46 -9.86 -15.29 -9.04
C ARG A 46 -9.41 -14.23 -10.05
N THR A 47 -10.09 -14.13 -11.18
CA THR A 47 -9.74 -13.26 -12.31
C THR A 47 -10.93 -12.49 -12.86
N THR A 48 -12.13 -13.07 -12.81
CA THR A 48 -13.37 -12.42 -13.20
C THR A 48 -13.73 -11.36 -12.16
N MET A 49 -13.78 -10.11 -12.59
CA MET A 49 -14.19 -9.00 -11.73
C MET A 49 -15.71 -8.99 -11.58
N LEU A 50 -16.17 -9.15 -10.34
CA LEU A 50 -17.60 -9.11 -9.98
C LEU A 50 -18.06 -7.70 -9.65
N ASP A 51 -17.23 -6.93 -8.95
CA ASP A 51 -17.53 -5.56 -8.56
C ASP A 51 -16.27 -4.69 -8.43
N TYR A 52 -16.44 -3.39 -8.57
CA TYR A 52 -15.40 -2.37 -8.38
C TYR A 52 -16.04 -1.05 -7.98
N GLY A 53 -15.43 -0.35 -7.03
CA GLY A 53 -15.92 0.95 -6.62
C GLY A 53 -14.92 1.78 -5.83
N LEU A 54 -15.29 3.03 -5.63
CA LEU A 54 -14.61 3.91 -4.69
C LEU A 54 -15.00 3.50 -3.27
N LEU A 55 -14.02 3.54 -2.38
CA LEU A 55 -14.34 3.52 -0.96
C LEU A 55 -14.88 4.90 -0.56
N GLU A 56 -15.96 4.90 0.21
CA GLU A 56 -16.55 6.10 0.75
C GLU A 56 -16.79 5.89 2.24
N ASP A 57 -15.90 6.39 3.09
CA ASP A 57 -16.20 6.65 4.50
C ASP A 57 -15.01 7.39 5.13
N CYS A 58 -15.08 7.60 6.43
CA CYS A 58 -14.00 8.16 7.21
C CYS A 58 -12.65 7.48 7.00
N GLU A 59 -12.66 6.17 6.84
CA GLU A 59 -11.46 5.35 6.74
C GLU A 59 -10.65 5.59 5.45
N THR A 60 -11.20 6.28 4.44
CA THR A 60 -10.41 6.68 3.26
C THR A 60 -9.44 7.81 3.56
N ASN A 61 -9.65 8.52 4.68
CA ASN A 61 -8.67 9.47 5.19
C ASN A 61 -7.50 8.79 5.89
N ASN A 62 -7.61 7.50 6.24
CA ASN A 62 -6.51 6.77 6.86
C ASN A 62 -5.35 6.64 5.90
N ALA A 63 -4.14 6.82 6.41
CA ALA A 63 -2.92 6.76 5.62
C ALA A 63 -1.86 5.91 6.33
N TYR A 64 -1.18 5.06 5.56
CA TYR A 64 0.09 4.48 5.96
C TYR A 64 1.22 5.25 5.30
N HIS A 65 2.24 5.63 6.05
CA HIS A 65 3.48 6.13 5.49
C HIS A 65 4.63 5.22 5.92
N PHE A 66 5.32 4.66 4.94
CA PHE A 66 6.47 3.78 5.12
C PHE A 66 7.73 4.54 4.72
N ALA A 67 8.63 4.79 5.67
CA ALA A 67 9.85 5.55 5.43
C ALA A 67 11.03 4.65 5.01
N ASN A 68 12.09 5.24 4.45
CA ASN A 68 13.30 4.51 4.03
C ASN A 68 14.13 3.93 5.19
N ASP A 69 13.87 4.35 6.43
CA ASP A 69 14.60 3.95 7.64
C ASP A 69 13.89 2.84 8.44
N ASP A 70 12.97 2.12 7.80
CA ASP A 70 12.15 1.04 8.39
C ASP A 70 11.14 1.51 9.46
N THR A 71 10.94 2.83 9.60
CA THR A 71 9.85 3.38 10.41
C THR A 71 8.56 3.52 9.61
N TYR A 72 7.42 3.45 10.29
CA TYR A 72 6.13 3.77 9.69
C TYR A 72 5.26 4.59 10.64
N ASN A 73 4.35 5.37 10.05
CA ASN A 73 3.25 5.99 10.76
C ASN A 73 1.91 5.66 10.09
N GLU A 74 0.89 5.44 10.91
CA GLU A 74 -0.49 5.25 10.50
C GLU A 74 -1.31 6.43 11.02
N HIS A 75 -1.82 7.28 10.13
CA HIS A 75 -2.75 8.34 10.49
C HIS A 75 -4.17 7.79 10.47
N ARG A 76 -4.89 7.85 11.59
CA ARG A 76 -6.22 7.28 11.73
C ARG A 76 -7.32 8.33 11.84
N PHE A 77 -8.38 8.08 11.09
CA PHE A 77 -9.67 8.74 11.16
C PHE A 77 -10.73 7.70 11.43
N GLU A 78 -11.69 8.05 12.28
CA GLU A 78 -12.81 7.18 12.59
C GLU A 78 -14.10 7.98 12.61
N LYS A 79 -15.18 7.31 12.22
CA LYS A 79 -16.53 7.84 12.29
C LYS A 79 -17.03 7.71 13.73
N ASN A 80 -17.34 8.84 14.36
CA ASN A 80 -17.94 8.83 15.70
C ASN A 80 -19.42 8.42 15.63
N SER A 81 -20.03 8.20 16.80
CA SER A 81 -21.45 7.88 16.94
C SER A 81 -22.41 8.94 16.39
N ASP A 82 -21.97 10.19 16.26
CA ASP A 82 -22.72 11.30 15.64
C ASP A 82 -22.60 11.32 14.10
N GLY A 83 -21.91 10.35 13.51
CA GLY A 83 -21.69 10.22 12.08
C GLY A 83 -20.56 11.10 11.53
N ARG A 84 -19.90 11.91 12.36
CA ARG A 84 -18.79 12.77 11.93
C ARG A 84 -17.46 12.03 11.92
N CYS A 85 -16.63 12.40 10.96
CA CYS A 85 -15.23 12.00 10.94
C CYS A 85 -14.41 12.73 11.99
N SER A 86 -13.58 11.99 12.71
CA SER A 86 -12.62 12.55 13.64
C SER A 86 -11.25 11.95 13.46
N ASP A 87 -10.27 12.84 13.41
CA ASP A 87 -8.85 12.52 13.49
C ASP A 87 -8.55 11.92 14.87
N LYS A 88 -7.93 10.74 14.88
CA LYS A 88 -7.50 10.01 16.08
C LYS A 88 -5.99 10.11 16.31
N GLY A 89 -5.29 10.85 15.46
CA GLY A 89 -3.85 11.05 15.50
C GLY A 89 -3.07 9.94 14.78
N GLU A 90 -1.77 9.94 15.04
CA GLU A 90 -0.82 9.05 14.39
C GLU A 90 -0.36 7.93 15.33
N LEU A 91 -0.29 6.72 14.80
CA LEU A 91 0.35 5.58 15.44
C LEU A 91 1.70 5.35 14.79
N LEU A 92 2.76 5.36 15.59
CA LEU A 92 4.13 5.20 15.13
C LEU A 92 4.61 3.76 15.39
N GLY A 93 5.51 3.28 14.54
CA GLY A 93 6.13 1.98 14.72
C GLY A 93 7.23 1.68 13.70
N LEU A 94 7.54 0.39 13.61
CA LEU A 94 8.50 -0.16 12.65
C LEU A 94 7.78 -1.09 11.69
N TYR A 95 8.30 -1.18 10.46
CA TYR A 95 7.81 -2.11 9.47
C TYR A 95 8.94 -2.93 8.84
N GLU A 96 8.57 -4.07 8.29
CA GLU A 96 9.42 -4.90 7.43
C GLU A 96 8.64 -5.27 6.18
N TYR A 97 9.25 -5.09 5.01
CA TYR A 97 8.69 -5.55 3.74
C TYR A 97 9.49 -6.73 3.19
N ASN A 98 8.80 -7.83 2.95
CA ASN A 98 9.36 -8.99 2.28
C ASN A 98 8.88 -9.03 0.82
N PRO A 99 9.77 -8.77 -0.16
CA PRO A 99 9.39 -8.71 -1.58
C PRO A 99 9.03 -10.07 -2.17
N ASP A 100 9.55 -11.17 -1.62
CA ASP A 100 9.30 -12.54 -2.10
C ASP A 100 7.89 -13.01 -1.75
N THR A 101 7.46 -12.72 -0.52
CA THR A 101 6.13 -13.06 -0.01
C THR A 101 5.11 -11.94 -0.20
N LYS A 102 5.54 -10.78 -0.71
CA LYS A 102 4.74 -9.57 -0.88
C LYS A 102 3.97 -9.21 0.40
N LYS A 103 4.66 -9.23 1.54
CA LYS A 103 4.08 -8.97 2.86
C LYS A 103 4.73 -7.76 3.50
N VAL A 104 3.91 -6.87 4.06
CA VAL A 104 4.35 -5.80 4.98
C VAL A 104 3.94 -6.17 6.39
N SER A 105 4.91 -6.36 7.27
CA SER A 105 4.69 -6.63 8.70
C SER A 105 4.94 -5.35 9.49
N MET A 106 3.98 -4.93 10.31
CA MET A 106 4.04 -3.70 11.09
C MET A 106 3.96 -4.00 12.58
N ARG A 107 4.76 -3.27 13.37
CA ARG A 107 4.72 -3.31 14.83
C ARG A 107 4.69 -1.89 15.37
N GLN A 108 3.58 -1.53 16.00
CA GLN A 108 3.40 -0.26 16.69
C GLN A 108 4.25 -0.20 17.97
N ASN A 109 4.49 1.02 18.46
CA ASN A 109 5.26 1.27 19.67
C ASN A 109 4.63 0.67 20.94
N ASP A 110 3.32 0.48 20.97
CA ASP A 110 2.60 -0.20 22.06
C ASP A 110 2.71 -1.74 21.99
N GLY A 111 3.36 -2.27 20.95
CA GLY A 111 3.54 -3.70 20.71
C GLY A 111 2.48 -4.33 19.81
N THR A 112 1.43 -3.60 19.42
CA THR A 112 0.40 -4.06 18.49
C THR A 112 1.02 -4.43 17.15
N ARG A 113 0.61 -5.58 16.59
CA ARG A 113 1.11 -6.09 15.32
C ARG A 113 0.00 -6.14 14.28
N SER A 114 0.32 -5.79 13.05
CA SER A 114 -0.57 -5.88 11.90
C SER A 114 0.22 -6.27 10.65
N GLU A 115 -0.49 -6.75 9.62
CA GLU A 115 0.11 -7.20 8.37
C GLU A 115 -0.73 -6.72 7.18
N LEU A 116 -0.06 -6.37 6.08
CA LEU A 116 -0.69 -6.20 4.76
C LEU A 116 -0.17 -7.31 3.84
N ASN A 117 -1.09 -8.11 3.30
CA ASN A 117 -0.79 -9.11 2.29
C ASN A 117 -0.98 -8.47 0.91
N LEU A 118 0.13 -8.12 0.25
CA LEU A 118 0.09 -7.41 -1.01
C LEU A 118 -0.08 -8.40 -2.17
N ILE A 119 -0.98 -8.08 -3.09
CA ILE A 119 -1.09 -8.76 -4.38
C ILE A 119 -0.11 -8.13 -5.37
N SER A 120 0.00 -6.80 -5.34
CA SER A 120 0.93 -6.05 -6.19
C SER A 120 1.30 -4.71 -5.54
N VAL A 121 2.47 -4.20 -5.92
CA VAL A 121 2.94 -2.86 -5.61
C VAL A 121 3.52 -2.25 -6.87
N THR A 122 3.14 -1.01 -7.15
CA THR A 122 3.65 -0.17 -8.23
C THR A 122 3.96 1.22 -7.67
N TYR A 123 4.50 2.13 -8.50
CA TYR A 123 4.76 3.50 -8.04
C TYR A 123 3.49 4.24 -7.58
N GLY A 124 2.32 3.95 -8.15
CA GLY A 124 1.08 4.68 -7.86
C GLY A 124 0.08 3.91 -7.00
N GLU A 125 0.26 2.59 -6.85
CA GLU A 125 -0.78 1.71 -6.33
C GLU A 125 -0.21 0.52 -5.55
N ILE A 126 -0.82 0.25 -4.39
CA ILE A 126 -0.67 -1.02 -3.66
C ILE A 126 -2.03 -1.73 -3.65
N ARG A 127 -2.07 -3.00 -4.03
CA ARG A 127 -3.25 -3.86 -3.88
C ARG A 127 -3.07 -4.79 -2.70
N VAL A 128 -4.01 -4.77 -1.76
CA VAL A 128 -3.98 -5.56 -0.54
C VAL A 128 -5.12 -6.57 -0.56
N LEU A 129 -4.77 -7.85 -0.42
CA LEU A 129 -5.74 -8.91 -0.17
C LEU A 129 -6.30 -8.76 1.24
N THR A 130 -7.63 -8.74 1.37
CA THR A 130 -8.29 -8.71 2.68
C THR A 130 -8.71 -10.09 3.15
N ASN A 131 -9.01 -10.21 4.44
CA ASN A 131 -9.57 -11.42 5.04
C ASN A 131 -11.11 -11.39 5.08
N GLN A 132 -11.76 -10.51 4.32
CA GLN A 132 -13.22 -10.47 4.27
C GLN A 132 -13.75 -11.75 3.62
N THR A 133 -14.81 -12.30 4.21
CA THR A 133 -15.55 -13.46 3.68
C THR A 133 -16.83 -12.94 3.07
N VAL A 134 -16.85 -12.86 1.73
CA VAL A 134 -17.95 -12.31 0.95
C VAL A 134 -18.28 -13.33 -0.15
N ASP A 135 -19.55 -13.61 -0.37
CA ASP A 135 -20.06 -14.36 -1.53
C ASP A 135 -21.02 -13.40 -2.25
N HIS A 136 -20.46 -12.58 -3.14
CA HIS A 136 -21.15 -11.48 -3.80
C HIS A 136 -22.11 -11.99 -4.88
N ASN A 137 -21.71 -13.04 -5.62
CA ASN A 137 -22.50 -13.62 -6.69
C ASN A 137 -23.47 -14.75 -6.23
N HIS A 138 -23.40 -15.14 -4.95
CA HIS A 138 -24.24 -16.17 -4.30
C HIS A 138 -24.05 -17.58 -4.88
N ASP A 139 -22.83 -17.94 -5.28
CA ASP A 139 -22.50 -19.25 -5.84
C ASP A 139 -22.02 -20.29 -4.80
N GLY A 140 -21.88 -19.88 -3.53
CA GLY A 140 -21.43 -20.71 -2.42
C GLY A 140 -19.91 -20.77 -2.24
N VAL A 141 -19.13 -20.00 -3.01
CA VAL A 141 -17.68 -19.83 -2.88
C VAL A 141 -17.37 -18.40 -2.43
N ASN A 142 -16.44 -18.25 -1.49
CA ASN A 142 -16.04 -16.91 -1.06
C ASN A 142 -15.18 -16.22 -2.14
N ASP A 143 -15.57 -15.00 -2.47
CA ASP A 143 -14.89 -14.09 -3.39
C ASP A 143 -13.63 -13.48 -2.79
N VAL A 144 -12.78 -12.96 -3.68
CA VAL A 144 -11.52 -12.30 -3.35
C VAL A 144 -11.76 -10.80 -3.25
N TYR A 145 -11.76 -10.29 -2.02
CA TYR A 145 -11.93 -8.86 -1.76
C TYR A 145 -10.58 -8.16 -1.59
N VAL A 146 -10.31 -7.18 -2.47
CA VAL A 146 -9.05 -6.44 -2.56
C VAL A 146 -9.28 -4.96 -2.29
N ILE A 147 -8.47 -4.39 -1.41
CA ILE A 147 -8.40 -2.94 -1.23
C ILE A 147 -7.22 -2.37 -2.01
N ILE A 148 -7.49 -1.27 -2.71
CA ILE A 148 -6.51 -0.55 -3.50
C ILE A 148 -6.14 0.73 -2.75
N TYR A 149 -4.85 0.87 -2.47
CA TYR A 149 -4.26 2.07 -1.91
C TYR A 149 -3.57 2.87 -3.01
N LYS A 150 -3.76 4.19 -3.01
CA LYS A 150 -3.11 5.11 -3.94
C LYS A 150 -2.04 5.92 -3.24
N ARG A 151 -0.94 6.20 -3.95
CA ARG A 151 0.14 7.02 -3.42
C ARG A 151 -0.27 8.49 -3.36
N GLY A 152 -0.12 9.11 -2.18
CA GLY A 152 -0.31 10.56 -2.00
C GLY A 152 -1.72 11.10 -2.29
N ALA A 153 -2.74 10.23 -2.33
CA ALA A 153 -4.15 10.63 -2.42
C ALA A 153 -4.57 11.45 -1.19
#